data_AF-A0A536P3Q8-F1
#
_entry.id   AF-A0A536P3Q8-F1
#
_cell.length_a   1.000
_cell.length_b   1.000
_cell.length_c   1.000
_cell.angle_alpha   90.00
_cell.angle_beta   90.00
_cell.angle_gamma   90.00
#
_symmetry.space_group_name_H-M   'P 1'
#
loop_
_entity.id
_entity.type
_entity.pdbx_description
1 polymer ?
#
loop_
_entity_poly.entity_id
_entity_poly.type
_entity_poly.pdbx_seq_one_letter_code
_entity_poly.pdbx_strand_id
1 'polypeptide(L)'
;MLDILCNLLGAAFLLPLGMALGSFFEVVLDRVPRGESLLWPPSHCRTCGHRLTADELIPVVSYLAQRGRCRACDTPIGRGVPIREAVSGLALAAPWAVTGCADPVPALSLGIGLLVAIWIGYGVIRARASSTARKGN
;
A
#
# COMPACT_ATOMS: atom_id res chain seq x y z
N MET A 1 -3.00 -4.24 -31.76
CA MET A 1 -1.65 -4.65 -31.29
C MET A 1 -0.96 -3.52 -30.55
N LEU A 2 -0.87 -2.32 -31.14
CA LEU A 2 -0.31 -1.13 -30.48
C LEU A 2 -1.09 -0.74 -29.20
N ASP A 3 -2.42 -0.83 -29.22
CA ASP A 3 -3.26 -0.47 -28.05
C ASP A 3 -3.06 -1.42 -26.86
N ILE A 4 -2.94 -2.72 -27.14
CA ILE A 4 -2.67 -3.75 -26.12
C ILE A 4 -1.31 -3.48 -25.48
N LEU A 5 -0.28 -3.21 -26.30
CA LEU A 5 1.05 -2.88 -25.79
C LEU A 5 1.03 -1.61 -24.95
N CYS A 6 0.31 -0.58 -25.39
CA CYS A 6 0.14 0.68 -24.65
C CYS A 6 -0.54 0.46 -23.27
N ASN A 7 -1.64 -0.31 -23.24
CA ASN A 7 -2.34 -0.63 -22.01
C ASN A 7 -1.43 -1.43 -21.04
N LEU A 8 -0.70 -2.43 -21.54
CA LEU A 8 0.20 -3.24 -20.72
C LEU A 8 1.37 -2.43 -20.16
N LEU A 9 2.00 -1.58 -20.96
CA LEU A 9 3.09 -0.72 -20.51
C LEU A 9 2.64 0.29 -19.46
N GLY A 10 1.49 0.93 -19.66
CA GLY A 10 0.94 1.86 -18.67
C GLY A 10 0.49 1.15 -17.39
N ALA A 11 -0.12 -0.03 -17.49
CA ALA A 11 -0.46 -0.85 -16.32
C ALA A 11 0.78 -1.30 -15.54
N ALA A 12 1.86 -1.68 -16.24
CA ALA A 12 3.14 -2.04 -15.65
C ALA A 12 3.79 -0.88 -14.87
N PHE A 13 3.56 0.36 -15.29
CA PHE A 13 3.98 1.56 -14.56
C PHE A 13 3.07 1.89 -13.38
N LEU A 14 1.75 1.82 -13.56
CA LEU A 14 0.78 2.17 -12.52
C LEU A 14 0.73 1.17 -11.37
N LEU A 15 1.05 -0.09 -11.63
CA LEU A 15 1.07 -1.15 -10.61
C LEU A 15 2.02 -0.85 -9.45
N PRO A 16 3.34 -0.65 -9.65
CA PRO A 16 4.25 -0.31 -8.56
C PRO A 16 3.95 1.04 -7.93
N LEU A 17 3.43 2.01 -8.71
CA LEU A 17 3.00 3.31 -8.18
C LEU A 17 1.85 3.15 -7.17
N GLY A 18 0.83 2.36 -7.52
CA GLY A 18 -0.29 2.08 -6.63
C GLY A 18 0.14 1.30 -5.38
N MET A 19 1.08 0.35 -5.51
CA MET A 19 1.64 -0.35 -4.35
C MET A 19 2.40 0.60 -3.41
N ALA A 20 3.20 1.53 -3.96
CA ALA A 20 3.93 2.54 -3.19
C ALA A 20 2.98 3.50 -2.47
N LEU A 21 1.92 3.96 -3.15
CA LEU A 21 0.87 4.77 -2.53
C LEU A 21 0.17 4.01 -1.39
N GLY A 22 -0.15 2.72 -1.61
CA GLY A 22 -0.71 1.86 -0.57
C GLY A 22 0.21 1.74 0.65
N SER A 23 1.51 1.55 0.43
CA SER A 23 2.51 1.51 1.51
C SER A 23 2.55 2.82 2.30
N PHE A 24 2.52 3.96 1.60
CA PHE A 24 2.50 5.28 2.22
C PHE A 24 1.23 5.53 3.04
N PHE A 25 0.05 5.21 2.49
CA PHE A 25 -1.21 5.39 3.22
C PHE A 25 -1.30 4.51 4.47
N GLU A 26 -0.66 3.34 4.48
CA GLU A 26 -0.56 2.52 5.69
C GLU A 26 0.18 3.28 6.80
N VAL A 27 1.31 3.91 6.46
CA VAL A 27 2.08 4.75 7.38
C VAL A 27 1.25 5.95 7.85
N VAL A 28 0.50 6.60 6.96
CA VAL A 28 -0.40 7.72 7.30
C VAL A 28 -1.46 7.28 8.32
N LEU A 29 -2.19 6.21 8.03
CA LEU A 29 -3.22 5.71 8.94
C LEU A 29 -2.65 5.19 10.26
N ASP A 30 -1.40 4.77 10.27
CA ASP A 30 -0.72 4.31 11.47
C ASP A 30 -0.26 5.47 12.35
N ARG A 31 0.42 6.47 11.76
CA ARG A 31 1.13 7.53 12.50
C ARG A 31 0.26 8.75 12.81
N VAL A 32 -0.62 9.16 11.90
CA VAL A 32 -1.44 10.38 12.08
C VAL A 32 -2.31 10.33 13.34
N PRO A 33 -3.03 9.23 13.67
CA PRO A 33 -3.84 9.18 14.90
C PRO A 33 -3.02 9.23 16.19
N ARG A 34 -1.71 8.98 16.12
CA ARG A 34 -0.76 9.03 17.25
C ARG A 34 -0.01 10.37 17.33
N GLY A 35 -0.24 11.30 16.39
CA GLY A 35 0.52 12.54 16.30
C GLY A 35 2.00 12.33 15.95
N GLU A 36 2.35 11.17 15.40
CA GLU A 36 3.73 10.84 15.01
C GLU A 36 4.08 11.45 13.65
N SER A 37 5.34 11.85 13.46
CA SER A 37 5.82 12.37 12.17
C SER A 37 5.85 11.27 11.10
N LEU A 38 5.45 11.62 9.88
CA LEU A 38 5.45 10.70 8.74
C LEU A 38 6.85 10.43 8.18
N LEU A 39 7.77 11.38 8.36
CA LEU A 39 9.10 11.34 7.75
C LEU A 39 10.18 10.84 8.73
N TRP A 40 10.02 11.13 10.02
CA TRP A 40 10.99 10.78 11.05
C TRP A 40 10.33 10.19 12.30
N PRO A 41 10.87 9.10 12.87
CA PRO A 41 12.00 8.29 12.36
C PRO A 41 11.63 7.48 11.10
N PRO A 42 12.64 7.02 10.33
CA PRO A 42 12.44 6.09 9.22
C PRO A 42 11.72 4.81 9.65
N SER A 43 11.19 4.07 8.68
CA SER A 43 10.62 2.75 8.93
C SER A 43 11.64 1.83 9.62
N HIS A 44 11.20 1.20 10.69
CA HIS A 44 12.03 0.31 11.51
C HIS A 44 11.20 -0.85 12.05
N CYS A 45 11.86 -1.94 12.39
CA CYS A 45 11.22 -3.06 13.06
C CYS A 45 10.82 -2.65 14.49
N ARG A 46 9.54 -2.86 14.85
CA ARG A 46 9.01 -2.52 16.19
C ARG A 46 9.55 -3.42 17.31
N THR A 47 10.15 -4.56 16.98
CA THR A 47 10.69 -5.51 17.98
C THR A 47 12.16 -5.26 18.27
N CYS A 48 13.00 -5.11 17.24
CA CYS A 48 14.45 -4.99 17.42
C CYS A 48 15.01 -3.60 17.09
N GLY A 49 14.21 -2.68 16.56
CA GLY A 49 14.67 -1.35 16.16
C GLY A 49 15.49 -1.33 14.86
N HIS A 50 15.67 -2.47 14.17
CA HIS A 50 16.37 -2.52 12.88
C HIS A 50 15.77 -1.51 11.90
N ARG A 51 16.61 -0.61 11.39
CA ARG A 51 16.22 0.37 10.39
C ARG A 51 16.11 -0.31 9.03
N LEU A 52 14.95 -0.22 8.39
CA LEU A 52 14.75 -0.83 7.08
C LEU A 52 15.60 -0.13 6.02
N THR A 53 16.27 -0.93 5.21
CA THR A 53 17.01 -0.53 4.02
C THR A 53 16.06 -0.25 2.85
N ALA A 54 16.57 0.38 1.78
CA ALA A 54 15.74 0.77 0.63
C ALA A 54 15.10 -0.44 -0.08
N ASP A 55 15.79 -1.58 -0.16
CA ASP A 55 15.25 -2.81 -0.73
C ASP A 55 14.23 -3.50 0.20
N GLU A 56 14.35 -3.29 1.51
CA GLU A 56 13.34 -3.72 2.50
C GLU A 56 12.04 -2.90 2.43
N LEU A 57 12.08 -1.73 1.77
CA LEU A 57 10.93 -0.84 1.58
C LEU A 57 10.18 -1.07 0.26
N ILE A 58 10.64 -1.96 -0.61
CA ILE A 58 9.97 -2.25 -1.89
C ILE A 58 8.64 -2.99 -1.58
N PRO A 59 7.47 -2.38 -1.85
CA PRO A 59 6.16 -2.95 -1.49
C PRO A 59 5.98 -4.35 -2.05
N VAL A 60 5.39 -5.26 -1.26
CA VAL A 60 5.16 -6.69 -1.57
C VAL A 60 6.44 -7.51 -1.81
N VAL A 61 7.35 -7.05 -2.66
CA VAL A 61 8.58 -7.73 -3.06
C VAL A 61 9.48 -7.95 -1.85
N SER A 62 9.68 -6.94 -1.01
CA SER A 62 10.52 -7.05 0.17
C SER A 62 9.96 -8.08 1.15
N TYR A 63 8.63 -8.13 1.31
CA TYR A 63 7.95 -9.10 2.17
C TYR A 63 8.17 -10.53 1.67
N LEU A 64 8.00 -10.77 0.36
CA LEU A 64 8.18 -12.08 -0.24
C LEU A 64 9.64 -12.54 -0.17
N ALA A 65 10.59 -11.65 -0.48
CA ALA A 65 12.03 -11.93 -0.37
C ALA A 65 12.45 -12.28 1.06
N GLN A 66 11.85 -11.60 2.05
CA GLN A 66 12.06 -11.84 3.47
C GLN A 66 11.23 -12.99 4.04
N ARG A 67 10.41 -13.66 3.22
CA ARG A 67 9.47 -14.73 3.64
C ARG A 67 8.55 -14.30 4.79
N GLY A 68 8.20 -13.01 4.82
CA GLY A 68 7.33 -12.42 5.83
C GLY A 68 7.93 -12.33 7.23
N ARG A 69 9.26 -12.23 7.37
CA ARG A 69 9.96 -12.10 8.65
C ARG A 69 11.00 -10.99 8.61
N CYS A 70 11.27 -10.33 9.74
CA CYS A 70 12.32 -9.31 9.80
C CYS A 70 13.71 -9.94 9.57
N ARG A 71 14.52 -9.38 8.66
CA ARG A 71 15.88 -9.89 8.40
C ARG A 71 16.81 -9.90 9.62
N ALA A 72 16.58 -9.01 10.59
CA ALA A 72 17.47 -8.85 11.74
C ALA A 72 17.09 -9.72 12.95
N CYS A 73 15.78 -9.94 13.20
CA CYS A 73 15.31 -10.61 14.41
C CYS A 73 14.29 -11.74 14.17
N ASP A 74 13.96 -12.04 12.92
CA ASP A 74 13.02 -13.09 12.49
C ASP A 74 11.56 -12.93 13.00
N THR A 75 11.23 -11.83 13.66
CA THR A 75 9.84 -11.53 14.06
C THR A 75 8.93 -11.54 12.83
N PRO A 76 7.77 -12.22 12.89
CA PRO A 76 6.83 -12.28 11.77
C PRO A 76 6.28 -10.90 11.42
N ILE A 77 6.27 -10.59 10.13
CA ILE A 77 5.63 -9.40 9.56
C ILE A 77 4.20 -9.77 9.17
N GLY A 78 3.23 -8.98 9.62
CA GLY A 78 1.82 -9.22 9.33
C GLY A 78 1.49 -9.14 7.84
N ARG A 79 0.75 -10.14 7.32
CA ARG A 79 0.34 -10.23 5.90
C ARG A 79 -0.60 -9.11 5.44
N GLY A 80 -1.25 -8.41 6.37
CA GLY A 80 -2.21 -7.36 6.03
C GLY A 80 -1.59 -6.21 5.23
N VAL A 81 -0.35 -5.83 5.55
CA VAL A 81 0.36 -4.75 4.87
C VAL A 81 0.64 -5.08 3.39
N PRO A 82 1.35 -6.18 3.05
CA PRO A 82 1.61 -6.51 1.64
C PRO A 82 0.33 -6.77 0.84
N ILE A 83 -0.74 -7.28 1.48
CA ILE A 83 -2.04 -7.42 0.80
C ILE A 83 -2.61 -6.05 0.41
N ARG A 84 -2.60 -5.06 1.32
CA ARG A 84 -3.11 -3.71 1.02
C ARG A 84 -2.25 -2.97 -0.01
N GLU A 85 -0.94 -3.19 -0.01
CA GLU A 85 -0.05 -2.69 -1.06
C GLU A 85 -0.45 -3.29 -2.42
N ALA A 86 -0.57 -4.62 -2.52
CA ALA A 86 -0.97 -5.28 -3.76
C ALA A 86 -2.35 -4.81 -4.26
N VAL A 87 -3.34 -4.71 -3.37
CA VAL A 87 -4.68 -4.21 -3.69
C VAL A 87 -4.63 -2.77 -4.20
N SER A 88 -3.81 -1.91 -3.62
CA SER A 88 -3.64 -0.52 -4.07
C SER A 88 -2.99 -0.44 -5.46
N GLY A 89 -2.00 -1.30 -5.74
CA GLY A 89 -1.43 -1.47 -7.07
C GLY A 89 -2.48 -1.88 -8.11
N LEU A 90 -3.26 -2.92 -7.79
CA LEU A 90 -4.31 -3.42 -8.68
C LEU A 90 -5.43 -2.40 -8.90
N ALA A 91 -5.78 -1.62 -7.88
CA ALA A 91 -6.79 -0.57 -7.99
C ALA A 91 -6.44 0.47 -9.07
N LEU A 92 -5.16 0.83 -9.23
CA LEU A 92 -4.71 1.73 -10.29
C LEU A 92 -4.47 1.01 -11.62
N ALA A 93 -3.83 -0.16 -11.59
CA ALA A 93 -3.38 -0.82 -12.82
C ALA A 93 -4.51 -1.52 -13.59
N ALA A 94 -5.49 -2.11 -12.90
CA ALA A 94 -6.51 -2.92 -13.55
C ALA A 94 -7.47 -2.10 -14.46
N PRO A 95 -8.01 -0.93 -14.03
CA PRO A 95 -8.81 -0.09 -14.94
C PRO A 95 -8.02 0.34 -16.18
N TRP A 96 -6.74 0.68 -16.01
CA TRP A 96 -5.87 1.06 -17.12
C TRP A 96 -5.61 -0.09 -18.09
N ALA A 97 -5.40 -1.32 -17.60
CA ALA A 97 -5.13 -2.48 -18.45
C ALA A 97 -6.27 -2.76 -19.44
N VAL A 98 -7.51 -2.38 -19.10
CA VAL A 98 -8.70 -2.61 -19.94
C VAL A 98 -8.88 -1.52 -20.98
N THR A 99 -8.90 -0.24 -20.58
CA THR A 99 -9.27 0.87 -21.47
C THR A 99 -8.29 2.04 -21.46
N GLY A 100 -7.14 1.95 -20.79
CA GLY A 100 -6.28 3.08 -20.46
C GLY A 100 -5.84 3.95 -21.64
N CYS A 101 -5.41 3.37 -22.75
CA CYS A 101 -4.96 4.15 -23.91
C CYS A 101 -6.10 4.63 -24.82
N ALA A 102 -7.26 3.98 -24.77
CA ALA A 102 -8.45 4.43 -25.49
C ALA A 102 -9.16 5.57 -24.74
N ASP A 103 -9.32 5.41 -23.43
CA ASP A 103 -10.06 6.29 -22.53
C ASP A 103 -9.27 6.52 -21.23
N PRO A 104 -8.18 7.31 -21.27
CA PRO A 104 -7.28 7.48 -20.12
C PRO A 104 -7.94 8.16 -18.94
N VAL A 105 -8.82 9.15 -19.19
CA VAL A 105 -9.47 9.91 -18.13
C VAL A 105 -10.41 9.00 -17.31
N PRO A 106 -11.38 8.28 -17.91
CA PRO A 106 -12.22 7.33 -17.16
C PRO A 106 -11.41 6.26 -16.42
N ALA A 107 -10.38 5.70 -17.07
CA ALA A 107 -9.54 4.67 -16.45
C ALA A 107 -8.83 5.17 -15.19
N LEU A 108 -8.22 6.36 -15.25
CA LEU A 108 -7.55 6.97 -14.11
C LEU A 108 -8.53 7.43 -13.03
N SER A 109 -9.66 8.03 -13.42
CA SER A 109 -10.71 8.45 -12.47
C SER A 109 -11.26 7.26 -11.71
N LEU A 110 -11.53 6.14 -12.38
CA LEU A 110 -11.97 4.90 -11.73
C LEU A 110 -10.89 4.36 -10.80
N GLY A 111 -9.64 4.27 -11.25
CA GLY A 111 -8.55 3.74 -10.43
C GLY A 111 -8.28 4.57 -9.17
N ILE A 112 -8.23 5.90 -9.30
CA ILE A 112 -8.08 6.81 -8.17
C ILE A 112 -9.29 6.73 -7.24
N GLY A 113 -10.51 6.67 -7.80
CA GLY A 113 -11.74 6.52 -7.03
C GLY A 113 -11.74 5.23 -6.19
N LEU A 114 -11.35 4.10 -6.78
CA LEU A 114 -11.20 2.83 -6.08
C LEU A 114 -10.14 2.92 -4.98
N LEU A 115 -8.97 3.46 -5.28
CA LEU A 115 -7.88 3.63 -4.32
C LEU A 115 -8.35 4.45 -3.10
N VAL A 116 -8.98 5.61 -3.35
CA VAL A 116 -9.52 6.47 -2.31
C VAL A 116 -10.60 5.76 -1.50
N ALA A 117 -11.54 5.07 -2.16
CA ALA A 117 -12.61 4.33 -1.48
C ALA A 117 -12.05 3.22 -0.56
N ILE A 118 -11.03 2.49 -1.03
CA ILE A 118 -10.34 1.46 -0.24
C ILE A 118 -9.72 2.07 1.02
N TRP A 119 -8.99 3.18 0.90
CA TRP A 119 -8.28 3.79 2.03
C TRP A 119 -9.21 4.51 3.00
N ILE A 120 -10.28 5.17 2.51
CA ILE A 120 -11.33 5.73 3.38
C ILE A 120 -12.02 4.59 4.13
N GLY A 121 -12.45 3.54 3.44
CA GLY A 121 -13.12 2.40 4.05
C GLY A 121 -12.25 1.74 5.12
N TYR A 122 -10.99 1.45 4.80
CA TYR A 122 -10.04 0.87 5.74
C TYR A 122 -9.77 1.81 6.93
N GLY A 123 -9.59 3.11 6.69
CA GLY A 123 -9.42 4.12 7.74
C GLY A 123 -10.62 4.19 8.70
N VAL A 124 -11.85 4.17 8.17
CA VAL A 124 -13.08 4.15 8.98
C VAL A 124 -13.17 2.87 9.83
N ILE A 125 -12.90 1.70 9.24
CA ILE A 125 -12.90 0.42 9.96
C ILE A 125 -11.87 0.44 11.10
N ARG A 126 -10.66 0.92 10.80
CA ARG A 126 -9.58 1.01 11.79
C ARG A 126 -9.89 1.98 12.93
N ALA A 127 -10.49 3.14 12.62
CA ALA A 127 -10.93 4.11 13.63
C ALA A 127 -12.06 3.58 14.54
N ARG A 128 -12.98 2.78 13.99
CA ARG A 128 -14.03 2.12 14.77
C ARG A 128 -13.44 1.04 15.70
N ALA A 129 -12.47 0.27 15.22
CA ALA A 129 -11.78 -0.73 16.04
C ALA A 129 -11.02 -0.11 17.22
N SER A 130 -10.36 1.04 17.03
CA SER A 130 -9.65 1.72 18.12
C SER A 130 -10.58 2.35 19.16
N SER A 131 -11.72 2.92 18.73
CA SER A 131 -12.71 3.52 19.65
C SER A 131 -13.45 2.49 20.51
N THR A 132 -13.75 1.30 19.96
CA THR A 132 -14.35 0.18 20.71
C THR A 132 -13.38 -0.37 21.74
N ALA A 133 -12.09 -0.54 21.40
CA ALA A 133 -11.06 -0.95 22.34
C ALA A 133 -10.90 0.04 23.53
N ARG A 134 -11.04 1.34 23.29
CA ARG A 134 -10.96 2.36 24.36
C ARG A 134 -12.13 2.34 25.34
N LYS A 135 -13.34 1.94 24.90
CA LYS A 135 -14.53 1.89 25.77
C LYS A 135 -14.62 0.65 26.66
N GLY A 136 -13.85 -0.40 26.35
CA GLY A 136 -13.83 -1.66 27.09
C GLY A 136 -12.78 -1.73 28.22
N ASN A 137 -12.04 -0.65 28.45
CA ASN A 137 -11.03 -0.49 29.51
C ASN A 137 -11.41 0.71 30.39
#